data_AF-A0A0G1D611-F1
#
_entry.id   AF-A0A0G1D611-F1
#
_cell.length_a   1.000
_cell.length_b   1.000
_cell.length_c   1.000
_cell.angle_alpha   90.00
_cell.angle_beta   90.00
_cell.angle_gamma   90.00
#
_symmetry.space_group_name_H-M   'P 1'
#
loop_
_entity.id
_entity.type
_entity.pdbx_description
1 polymer ?
#
loop_
_entity_poly.entity_id
_entity_poly.type
_entity_poly.pdbx_seq_one_letter_code
_entity_poly.pdbx_strand_id
1 'polypeptide(L)' 'DTISIKLRDHLLIADKLKILSVAPLLGEAIRRIHEEDSISSLFV' A
#
# COMPACT_ATOMS: atom_id res chain seq x y z
N ASP A 1 1.46 7.41 0.88
CA ASP A 1 0.67 7.60 -0.35
C ASP A 1 0.28 6.27 -0.96
N THR A 2 -0.97 5.85 -0.78
CA THR A 2 -1.55 4.73 -1.56
C THR A 2 -1.59 5.20 -3.02
N ILE A 3 -1.26 4.32 -3.96
CA ILE A 3 -1.30 4.57 -5.41
C ILE A 3 -2.59 5.33 -5.71
N SER A 4 -2.46 6.64 -5.97
CA SER A 4 -3.57 7.59 -5.90
C SER A 4 -4.42 7.48 -7.16
N ILE A 5 -5.26 6.45 -7.18
CA ILE A 5 -6.40 6.36 -8.07
C ILE A 5 -7.48 7.25 -7.45
N LYS A 6 -7.92 8.25 -8.21
CA LYS A 6 -8.76 9.38 -7.79
C LYS A 6 -10.09 8.91 -7.15
N LEU A 7 -10.07 8.66 -5.83
CA LEU A 7 -11.18 8.10 -5.05
C LEU A 7 -11.62 9.05 -3.91
N ARG A 8 -11.36 10.35 -4.02
CA ARG A 8 -11.70 11.33 -2.97
C ARG A 8 -13.16 11.78 -3.04
N ASP A 9 -13.74 11.87 -4.24
CA ASP A 9 -15.09 12.43 -4.42
C ASP A 9 -16.21 11.45 -4.02
N HIS A 10 -15.99 10.14 -4.19
CA HIS A 10 -16.98 9.09 -3.84
C HIS A 10 -16.89 8.62 -2.38
N LEU A 11 -15.81 8.94 -1.66
CA LEU A 11 -15.59 8.49 -0.28
C LEU A 11 -16.50 9.19 0.73
N LEU A 12 -16.89 10.44 0.43
CA LEU A 12 -17.81 11.23 1.25
C LEU A 12 -19.20 10.62 1.39
N ILE A 13 -19.55 9.67 0.51
CA ILE A 13 -20.86 8.99 0.47
C ILE A 13 -20.81 7.65 1.25
N ALA A 14 -19.62 7.15 1.58
CA ALA A 14 -19.43 5.81 2.12
C ALA A 14 -18.74 5.82 3.49
N ASP A 15 -19.51 6.02 4.56
CA ASP A 15 -19.05 6.00 5.97
C ASP A 15 -18.37 4.67 6.40
N LYS A 16 -18.55 3.60 5.62
CA LYS A 16 -17.97 2.27 5.91
C LYS A 16 -16.63 2.02 5.23
N LEU A 17 -16.16 2.91 4.36
CA LEU A 17 -14.94 2.69 3.58
C LEU A 17 -13.71 3.31 4.27
N LYS A 18 -12.78 2.46 4.70
CA LYS A 18 -11.51 2.89 5.32
C LYS A 18 -10.37 2.79 4.30
N ILE A 19 -9.65 3.90 4.11
CA ILE A 19 -8.43 3.90 3.30
C ILE A 19 -7.24 3.50 4.19
N LEU A 20 -6.50 2.48 3.75
CA LEU A 20 -5.23 2.06 4.35
C LEU A 20 -4.08 2.33 3.37
N SER A 21 -2.90 2.62 3.90
CA SER A 21 -1.73 2.88 3.06
C SER A 21 -0.92 1.62 2.79
N VAL A 22 -0.60 1.39 1.52
CA VAL A 22 0.32 0.33 1.07
C VAL A 22 1.77 0.81 0.93
N ALA A 23 2.02 2.11 1.09
CA ALA A 23 3.35 2.71 0.96
C ALA A 23 4.45 2.03 1.80
N PRO A 24 4.24 1.70 3.09
CA PRO A 24 5.28 1.02 3.87
C PRO A 24 5.64 -0.37 3.32
N LEU A 25 4.65 -1.10 2.78
CA LEU A 25 4.85 -2.44 2.22
C LEU A 25 5.65 -2.38 0.90
N LEU A 26 5.41 -1.35 0.09
CA LEU A 26 6.18 -1.07 -1.14
C LEU A 26 7.61 -0.61 -0.83
N GLY A 27 7.80 0.23 0.18
CA GLY A 27 9.14 0.66 0.60
C GLY A 27 9.99 -0.51 1.07
N GLU A 28 9.40 -1.42 1.84
CA GLU A 28 10.07 -2.64 2.33
C GLU A 28 10.37 -3.61 1.18
N ALA A 29 9.48 -3.75 0.21
CA ALA A 29 9.74 -4.56 -0.99
C ALA A 29 10.95 -4.01 -1.78
N ILE A 30 11.04 -2.69 -1.97
CA ILE A 30 12.18 -2.05 -2.64
C ILE A 30 13.49 -2.29 -1.87
N ARG A 31 13.46 -2.15 -0.54
CA ARG A 31 14.63 -2.40 0.33
C ARG A 31 15.12 -3.85 0.19
N ARG A 32 14.22 -4.83 0.21
CA ARG A 32 14.57 -6.24 0.06
C ARG A 32 15.12 -6.60 -1.32
N ILE A 33 14.57 -6.01 -2.39
CA ILE A 33 15.14 -6.14 -3.75
C ILE A 33 16.58 -5.64 -3.75
N HIS A 34 16.85 -4.50 -3.11
CA HIS A 34 18.18 -3.91 -3.05
C HIS A 34 19.17 -4.76 -2.25
N GLU A 35 18.72 -5.42 -1.19
CA GLU A 35 19.54 -6.27 -0.32
C GLU A 35 19.63 -7.73 -0.80
N GLU A 36 19.05 -8.06 -1.96
CA GLU A 36 18.91 -9.44 -2.46
C GLU A 36 18.22 -10.39 -1.46
N ASP A 37 17.37 -9.84 -0.60
CA ASP A 37 16.60 -10.58 0.40
C ASP A 37 15.23 -11.01 -0.14
N SER A 38 14.68 -12.08 0.41
CA SER A 38 13.41 -12.65 -0.04
C SER A 38 12.23 -11.72 0.26
N ILE A 39 11.45 -11.41 -0.76
CA ILE A 39 10.23 -10.58 -0.67
C ILE A 39 9.03 -11.41 -0.21
N SER A 40 9.09 -12.75 -0.31
CA SER A 40 7.96 -13.65 -0.05
C SER A 40 7.41 -13.55 1.38
N SER A 41 8.20 -13.10 2.35
CA SER A 41 7.72 -12.94 3.72
C SER A 41 6.82 -11.71 3.94
N LEU A 42 6.63 -10.85 2.93
CA LEU A 42 5.68 -9.73 2.98
C LEU A 42 4.23 -10.13 2.66
N PHE A 43 4.01 -11.40 2.29
CA PHE A 43 2.71 -11.93 1.81
C PHE A 43 2.10 -12.98 2.76
N VAL A 44 2.51 -13.02 4.03
CA VAL A 44 2.00 -13.92 5.09
C VAL A 44 0.90 -13.25 5.91
#